data_AF-M3ILD7-F1
#
_entry.id   AF-M3ILD7-F1
#
_cell.length_a   1.000
_cell.length_b   1.000
_cell.length_c   1.000
_cell.angle_alpha   90.00
_cell.angle_beta   90.00
_cell.angle_gamma   90.00
#
_symmetry.space_group_name_H-M   'P 1'
#
loop_
_entity.id
_entity.type
_entity.pdbx_description
1 polymer ?
#
loop_
_entity_poly.entity_id
_entity_poly.type
_entity_poly.pdbx_seq_one_letter_code
_entity_poly.pdbx_strand_id
1 'polypeptide(L)'
;SKKAGVAEGLIFKHFKSKKELLLRLVSPILEKFFAPLTLRRLQTMVFSQKFTSLEQFLTAIFEERIGFVRSNKNLMRIILQEAFVTLEVRSLLERVFRQRVVPLVQEHLKKFQDAGMISKEISISSAFRLVAVNLAGFVLLTEIFYPPKPEDGWDQETELKRTIEFIARGLAPKIQEVPAPVLKPKKKPTVRKTATKVKKKKKRS
;
A
#
# COMPACT_ATOMS: atom_id res chain seq x y z
N SER A 1 -35.90 18.02 -29.07
CA SER A 1 -35.22 18.19 -27.77
C SER A 1 -36.03 18.97 -26.73
N LYS A 2 -37.34 18.71 -26.55
CA LYS A 2 -38.22 19.47 -25.63
C LYS A 2 -38.93 18.63 -24.55
N LYS A 3 -38.56 17.35 -24.39
CA LYS A 3 -39.14 16.44 -23.38
C LYS A 3 -38.27 16.21 -22.15
N ALA A 4 -36.98 16.58 -22.18
CA ALA A 4 -36.07 16.45 -21.04
C ALA A 4 -36.13 17.63 -20.06
N GLY A 5 -36.45 18.85 -20.53
CA GLY A 5 -36.46 20.05 -19.68
C GLY A 5 -37.67 20.19 -18.73
N VAL A 6 -38.72 19.37 -18.90
CA VAL A 6 -39.91 19.40 -18.03
C VAL A 6 -39.77 18.41 -16.86
N ALA A 7 -39.00 17.34 -17.04
CA ALA A 7 -38.80 16.32 -16.01
C ALA A 7 -37.75 16.72 -14.95
N GLU A 8 -36.78 17.58 -15.30
CA GLU A 8 -35.78 18.08 -14.35
C GLU A 8 -36.42 18.84 -13.18
N GLY A 9 -37.43 19.68 -13.43
CA GLY A 9 -38.11 20.46 -12.39
C GLY A 9 -38.98 19.64 -11.43
N LEU A 10 -39.42 18.44 -11.81
CA LEU A 10 -40.33 17.59 -11.03
C LEU A 10 -39.59 16.61 -10.12
N ILE A 11 -38.43 16.11 -10.54
CA ILE A 11 -37.59 15.24 -9.68
C ILE A 11 -37.12 16.03 -8.45
N PHE A 12 -36.67 17.28 -8.60
CA PHE A 12 -36.23 18.10 -7.45
C PHE A 12 -37.36 18.51 -6.49
N LYS A 13 -38.64 18.35 -6.86
CA LYS A 13 -39.76 18.67 -5.95
C LYS A 13 -39.89 17.67 -4.80
N HIS A 14 -39.35 16.46 -4.95
CA HIS A 14 -39.38 15.40 -3.94
C HIS A 14 -38.04 15.21 -3.19
N PHE A 15 -36.98 15.93 -3.57
CA PHE A 15 -35.66 15.83 -2.94
C PHE A 15 -35.18 17.20 -2.53
N LYS A 16 -34.80 17.38 -1.25
CA LYS A 16 -34.45 18.71 -0.71
C LYS A 16 -33.18 19.29 -1.34
N SER A 17 -32.36 18.49 -2.03
CA SER A 17 -31.20 18.95 -2.78
C SER A 17 -30.72 17.95 -3.86
N LYS A 18 -29.92 18.42 -4.83
CA LYS A 18 -29.16 17.58 -5.78
C LYS A 18 -28.31 16.50 -5.08
N LYS A 19 -27.82 16.80 -3.88
CA LYS A 19 -27.03 15.88 -3.05
C LYS A 19 -27.86 14.74 -2.48
N GLU A 20 -29.07 15.01 -2.00
CA GLU A 20 -29.97 13.99 -1.44
C GLU A 20 -30.41 12.98 -2.51
N LEU A 21 -30.73 13.48 -3.71
CA LEU A 21 -31.05 12.62 -4.85
C LEU A 21 -29.87 11.73 -5.24
N LEU A 22 -28.66 12.30 -5.36
CA LEU A 22 -27.46 11.53 -5.71
C LEU A 22 -27.17 10.45 -4.66
N LEU A 23 -27.29 10.76 -3.37
CA LEU A 23 -27.06 9.78 -2.30
C LEU A 23 -28.07 8.63 -2.32
N ARG A 24 -29.36 8.90 -2.58
CA ARG A 24 -30.36 7.83 -2.74
C ARG A 24 -30.12 6.95 -3.96
N LEU A 25 -29.50 7.49 -5.00
CA LEU A 25 -29.13 6.74 -6.20
C LEU A 25 -27.85 5.92 -5.99
N VAL A 26 -26.85 6.49 -5.33
CA VAL A 26 -25.50 5.89 -5.19
C VAL A 26 -25.42 4.90 -4.02
N SER A 27 -26.10 5.15 -2.90
CA SER A 27 -26.05 4.25 -1.72
C SER A 27 -26.43 2.80 -2.06
N PRO A 28 -27.54 2.53 -2.77
CA PRO A 28 -27.91 1.16 -3.14
C PRO A 28 -26.88 0.52 -4.09
N ILE A 29 -26.27 1.29 -4.98
CA ILE A 29 -25.22 0.80 -5.88
C ILE A 29 -24.00 0.36 -5.07
N LEU A 30 -23.56 1.17 -4.12
CA LEU A 30 -22.41 0.86 -3.28
C LEU A 30 -22.69 -0.34 -2.35
N GLU A 31 -23.83 -0.36 -1.67
CA GLU A 31 -24.14 -1.39 -0.67
C GLU A 31 -24.63 -2.71 -1.27
N LYS A 32 -25.50 -2.66 -2.29
CA LYS A 32 -26.14 -3.86 -2.85
C LYS A 32 -25.40 -4.45 -4.04
N PHE A 33 -24.48 -3.71 -4.66
CA PHE A 33 -23.72 -4.21 -5.81
C PHE A 33 -22.21 -4.15 -5.57
N PHE A 34 -21.65 -2.97 -5.28
CA PHE A 34 -20.20 -2.80 -5.22
C PHE A 34 -19.55 -3.61 -4.07
N ALA A 35 -20.10 -3.51 -2.86
CA ALA A 35 -19.65 -4.26 -1.70
C ALA A 35 -19.70 -5.78 -1.90
N PRO A 36 -20.85 -6.40 -2.23
CA PRO A 36 -20.92 -7.85 -2.44
C PRO A 36 -20.10 -8.31 -3.64
N LEU A 37 -20.01 -7.53 -4.71
CA LEU A 37 -19.16 -7.86 -5.86
C LEU A 37 -17.67 -7.89 -5.47
N THR A 38 -17.20 -6.88 -4.72
CA THR A 38 -15.82 -6.81 -4.25
C THR A 38 -15.49 -8.00 -3.34
N LEU A 39 -16.37 -8.30 -2.38
CA LEU A 39 -16.23 -9.46 -1.49
C LEU A 39 -16.18 -10.77 -2.27
N ARG A 40 -17.15 -11.00 -3.15
CA ARG A 40 -17.21 -12.23 -3.95
C ARG A 40 -15.96 -12.40 -4.79
N ARG A 41 -15.48 -11.34 -5.45
CA ARG A 41 -14.27 -11.39 -6.28
C ARG A 41 -13.04 -11.69 -5.44
N LEU A 42 -12.83 -10.99 -4.33
CA LEU A 42 -11.69 -11.28 -3.45
C LEU A 42 -11.75 -12.70 -2.88
N GLN A 43 -12.93 -13.18 -2.47
CA GLN A 43 -13.10 -14.55 -1.98
C GLN A 43 -12.77 -15.58 -3.05
N THR A 44 -13.34 -15.44 -4.24
CA THR A 44 -13.19 -16.43 -5.33
C THR A 44 -11.83 -16.40 -6.00
N MET A 45 -11.28 -15.21 -6.21
CA MET A 45 -10.05 -15.02 -6.98
C MET A 45 -8.80 -14.98 -6.11
N VAL A 46 -8.90 -14.68 -4.81
CA VAL A 46 -7.73 -14.54 -3.93
C VAL A 46 -7.82 -15.52 -2.77
N PHE A 47 -8.82 -15.38 -1.90
CA PHE A 47 -8.82 -16.08 -0.61
C PHE A 47 -9.18 -17.58 -0.68
N SER A 48 -9.68 -18.05 -1.83
CA SER A 48 -9.86 -19.48 -2.09
C SER A 48 -8.55 -20.18 -2.46
N GLN A 49 -7.49 -19.43 -2.75
CA GLN A 49 -6.19 -19.96 -3.10
C GLN A 49 -5.32 -20.18 -1.85
N LYS A 50 -4.40 -21.14 -1.93
CA LYS A 50 -3.35 -21.32 -0.92
C LYS A 50 -2.08 -20.65 -1.42
N PHE A 51 -1.50 -19.77 -0.61
CA PHE A 51 -0.26 -19.08 -0.92
C PHE A 51 0.85 -19.56 0.00
N THR A 52 2.05 -19.75 -0.54
CA THR A 52 3.22 -20.22 0.22
C THR A 52 4.14 -19.08 0.65
N SER A 53 3.88 -17.86 0.20
CA SER A 53 4.63 -16.65 0.53
C SER A 53 3.72 -15.43 0.62
N LEU A 54 4.18 -14.40 1.34
CA LEU A 54 3.47 -13.12 1.43
C LEU A 54 3.39 -12.46 0.05
N GLU A 55 4.46 -12.55 -0.75
CA GLU A 55 4.57 -11.97 -2.08
C GLU A 55 3.50 -12.54 -3.02
N GLN A 56 3.28 -13.85 -3.04
CA GLN A 56 2.22 -14.45 -3.87
C GLN A 56 0.83 -13.95 -3.46
N PHE A 57 0.57 -13.85 -2.16
CA PHE A 57 -0.69 -13.33 -1.65
C PHE A 57 -0.91 -11.86 -2.04
N LEU A 58 0.13 -11.03 -1.88
CA LEU A 58 0.09 -9.62 -2.27
C LEU A 58 -0.08 -9.47 -3.78
N THR A 59 0.60 -10.29 -4.58
CA THR A 59 0.45 -10.34 -6.05
C THR A 59 -1.01 -10.58 -6.42
N ALA A 60 -1.62 -11.64 -5.88
CA ALA A 60 -3.00 -11.99 -6.17
C ALA A 60 -3.99 -10.88 -5.80
N ILE A 61 -3.80 -10.22 -4.64
CA ILE A 61 -4.63 -9.06 -4.27
C ILE A 61 -4.44 -7.91 -5.26
N PHE A 62 -3.21 -7.54 -5.57
CA PHE A 62 -2.93 -6.37 -6.39
C PHE A 62 -3.44 -6.56 -7.82
N GLU A 63 -3.13 -7.69 -8.46
CA GLU A 63 -3.59 -7.99 -9.82
C GLU A 63 -5.11 -7.97 -9.92
N GLU A 64 -5.78 -8.61 -8.97
CA GLU A 64 -7.24 -8.67 -8.95
C GLU A 64 -7.85 -7.28 -8.78
N ARG A 65 -7.28 -6.46 -7.89
CA ARG A 65 -7.77 -5.09 -7.63
C ARG A 65 -7.46 -4.14 -8.79
N ILE A 66 -6.29 -4.23 -9.41
CA ILE A 66 -5.94 -3.49 -10.64
C ILE A 66 -6.89 -3.88 -11.77
N GLY A 67 -7.09 -5.17 -12.01
CA GLY A 67 -8.00 -5.67 -13.05
C GLY A 67 -9.46 -5.27 -12.80
N PHE A 68 -9.91 -5.27 -11.54
CA PHE A 68 -11.23 -4.77 -11.16
C PHE A 68 -11.39 -3.28 -11.48
N VAL A 69 -10.41 -2.45 -11.14
CA VAL A 69 -10.45 -1.01 -11.40
C VAL A 69 -10.43 -0.72 -12.89
N ARG A 70 -9.60 -1.42 -13.67
CA ARG A 70 -9.57 -1.33 -15.14
C ARG A 70 -10.91 -1.60 -15.78
N SER A 71 -11.53 -2.70 -15.37
CA SER A 71 -12.84 -3.13 -15.89
C SER A 71 -13.96 -2.15 -15.52
N ASN A 72 -13.77 -1.31 -14.49
CA ASN A 72 -14.79 -0.42 -13.94
C ASN A 72 -14.29 1.05 -13.85
N LYS A 73 -13.36 1.46 -14.71
CA LYS A 73 -12.61 2.73 -14.55
C LYS A 73 -13.50 3.97 -14.42
N ASN A 74 -14.57 4.06 -15.22
CA ASN A 74 -15.52 5.17 -15.17
C ASN A 74 -16.27 5.22 -13.84
N LEU A 75 -16.77 4.08 -13.38
CA LEU A 75 -17.46 3.96 -12.09
C LEU A 75 -16.51 4.30 -10.94
N MET A 76 -15.28 3.77 -10.97
CA MET A 76 -14.27 4.05 -9.95
C MET A 76 -13.91 5.54 -9.88
N ARG A 77 -13.79 6.22 -11.03
CA ARG A 77 -13.54 7.66 -11.09
C ARG A 77 -14.69 8.46 -10.45
N ILE A 78 -15.94 8.11 -10.74
CA ILE A 78 -17.12 8.77 -10.16
C ILE A 78 -17.14 8.57 -8.64
N ILE A 79 -16.98 7.32 -8.17
CA ILE A 79 -16.97 7.00 -6.74
C ILE A 79 -15.86 7.78 -6.03
N LEU A 80 -14.66 7.83 -6.62
CA LEU A 80 -13.53 8.55 -6.04
C LEU A 80 -13.79 10.07 -5.97
N GLN A 81 -14.30 10.67 -7.04
CA GLN A 81 -14.66 12.09 -7.07
C GLN A 81 -15.70 12.44 -6.01
N GLU A 82 -16.77 11.64 -5.92
CA GLU A 82 -17.81 11.83 -4.90
C GLU A 82 -17.27 11.59 -3.49
N ALA A 83 -16.40 10.60 -3.30
CA ALA A 83 -15.73 10.40 -2.03
C ALA A 83 -14.87 11.61 -1.64
N PHE A 84 -14.30 12.39 -2.57
CA PHE A 84 -13.58 13.62 -2.21
C PHE A 84 -14.50 14.80 -1.87
N VAL A 85 -15.76 14.81 -2.31
CA VAL A 85 -16.65 15.97 -2.17
C VAL A 85 -17.73 15.76 -1.10
N THR A 86 -18.18 14.52 -0.90
CA THR A 86 -19.41 14.21 -0.16
C THR A 86 -19.12 13.32 1.06
N LEU A 87 -19.36 13.83 2.27
CA LEU A 87 -19.07 13.13 3.54
C LEU A 87 -19.86 11.82 3.68
N GLU A 88 -21.07 11.79 3.16
CA GLU A 88 -21.96 10.64 3.22
C GLU A 88 -21.43 9.48 2.36
N VAL A 89 -20.90 9.77 1.16
CA VAL A 89 -20.23 8.76 0.33
C VAL A 89 -18.98 8.23 1.04
N ARG A 90 -18.17 9.09 1.67
CA ARG A 90 -17.04 8.65 2.51
C ARG A 90 -17.49 7.72 3.61
N SER A 91 -18.56 8.09 4.32
CA SER A 91 -19.10 7.33 5.46
C SER A 91 -19.63 5.95 5.02
N LEU A 92 -20.27 5.87 3.85
CA LEU A 92 -20.74 4.62 3.27
C LEU A 92 -19.57 3.72 2.85
N LEU A 93 -18.57 4.27 2.17
CA LEU A 93 -17.37 3.53 1.80
C LEU A 93 -16.64 3.04 3.05
N GLU A 94 -16.42 3.90 4.05
CA GLU A 94 -15.80 3.52 5.32
C GLU A 94 -16.53 2.35 5.97
N ARG A 95 -17.87 2.42 6.07
CA ARG A 95 -18.69 1.36 6.63
C ARG A 95 -18.51 0.04 5.88
N VAL A 96 -18.59 0.06 4.56
CA VAL A 96 -18.40 -1.13 3.70
C VAL A 96 -17.02 -1.73 3.93
N PHE A 97 -15.96 -0.92 3.87
CA PHE A 97 -14.59 -1.39 4.06
C PHE A 97 -14.40 -1.98 5.45
N ARG A 98 -14.76 -1.23 6.50
CA ARG A 98 -14.57 -1.64 7.91
C ARG A 98 -15.32 -2.92 8.25
N GLN A 99 -16.54 -3.09 7.76
CA GLN A 99 -17.37 -4.25 8.13
C GLN A 99 -17.07 -5.50 7.31
N ARG A 100 -16.52 -5.35 6.10
CA ARG A 100 -16.45 -6.47 5.14
C ARG A 100 -15.05 -6.76 4.64
N VAL A 101 -14.31 -5.74 4.22
CA VAL A 101 -13.01 -5.92 3.54
C VAL A 101 -11.87 -6.00 4.55
N VAL A 102 -11.83 -5.08 5.51
CA VAL A 102 -10.76 -4.98 6.51
C VAL A 102 -10.60 -6.29 7.30
N PRO A 103 -11.66 -6.88 7.90
CA PRO A 103 -11.51 -8.08 8.71
C PRO A 103 -10.97 -9.26 7.90
N LEU A 104 -11.44 -9.39 6.66
CA LEU A 104 -11.07 -10.49 5.76
C LEU A 104 -9.59 -10.43 5.34
N VAL A 105 -9.08 -9.25 5.00
CA VAL A 105 -7.66 -9.07 4.65
C VAL A 105 -6.78 -9.22 5.91
N GLN A 106 -7.20 -8.66 7.05
CA GLN A 106 -6.46 -8.76 8.30
C GLN A 106 -6.34 -10.21 8.79
N GLU A 107 -7.37 -11.02 8.63
CA GLU A 107 -7.31 -12.46 8.95
C GLU A 107 -6.21 -13.17 8.15
N HIS A 108 -6.07 -12.86 6.86
CA HIS A 108 -5.03 -13.46 6.03
C HIS A 108 -3.64 -12.94 6.38
N LEU A 109 -3.48 -11.63 6.58
CA LEU A 109 -2.21 -11.06 7.05
C LEU A 109 -1.80 -11.66 8.40
N LYS A 110 -2.77 -11.95 9.29
CA LYS A 110 -2.50 -12.63 10.55
C LYS A 110 -1.94 -14.03 10.34
N LYS A 111 -2.46 -14.82 9.39
CA LYS A 111 -1.90 -16.13 9.04
C LYS A 111 -0.43 -16.04 8.61
N PHE A 112 -0.06 -15.03 7.82
CA PHE A 112 1.33 -14.77 7.43
C PHE A 112 2.22 -14.31 8.59
N GLN A 113 1.68 -13.50 9.52
CA GLN A 113 2.39 -13.12 10.73
C GLN A 113 2.61 -14.31 11.67
N ASP A 114 1.59 -15.14 11.87
CA ASP A 114 1.66 -16.35 12.69
C ASP A 114 2.68 -17.36 12.10
N ALA A 115 2.80 -17.41 10.77
CA ALA A 115 3.80 -18.21 10.05
C ALA A 115 5.22 -17.58 10.03
N GLY A 116 5.44 -16.43 10.67
CA GLY A 116 6.74 -15.78 10.76
C GLY A 116 7.18 -15.03 9.50
N MET A 117 6.29 -14.82 8.53
CA MET A 117 6.60 -14.06 7.31
C MET A 117 6.39 -12.55 7.48
N ILE A 118 5.60 -12.14 8.48
CA ILE A 118 5.44 -10.73 8.89
C ILE A 118 5.99 -10.57 10.31
N SER A 119 6.73 -9.49 10.56
CA SER A 119 7.25 -9.14 11.87
C SER A 119 6.15 -9.07 12.93
N LYS A 120 6.38 -9.71 14.09
CA LYS A 120 5.48 -9.61 15.25
C LYS A 120 5.48 -8.22 15.91
N GLU A 121 6.48 -7.38 15.59
CA GLU A 121 6.52 -5.98 16.06
C GLU A 121 5.48 -5.09 15.34
N ILE A 122 5.02 -5.51 14.16
CA ILE A 122 4.06 -4.75 13.36
C ILE A 122 2.65 -5.24 13.69
N SER A 123 1.77 -4.37 14.20
CA SER A 123 0.38 -4.75 14.40
C SER A 123 -0.30 -5.13 13.08
N ILE A 124 -1.23 -6.08 13.09
CA ILE A 124 -1.99 -6.48 11.89
C ILE A 124 -2.73 -5.30 11.26
N SER A 125 -3.19 -4.35 12.07
CA SER A 125 -3.81 -3.11 11.58
C SER A 125 -2.81 -2.23 10.82
N SER A 126 -1.58 -2.13 11.31
CA SER A 126 -0.49 -1.43 10.63
C SER A 126 -0.09 -2.13 9.33
N ALA A 127 0.07 -3.46 9.36
CA ALA A 127 0.38 -4.24 8.17
C ALA A 127 -0.71 -4.07 7.09
N PHE A 128 -1.99 -4.17 7.48
CA PHE A 128 -3.12 -3.88 6.59
C PHE A 128 -3.04 -2.48 6.01
N ARG A 129 -2.79 -1.46 6.84
CA ARG A 129 -2.71 -0.06 6.38
C ARG A 129 -1.58 0.14 5.37
N LEU A 130 -0.42 -0.46 5.59
CA LEU A 130 0.74 -0.39 4.69
C LEU A 130 0.46 -1.08 3.35
N VAL A 131 -0.18 -2.25 3.36
CA VAL A 131 -0.62 -2.92 2.13
C VAL A 131 -1.65 -2.05 1.40
N ALA A 132 -2.67 -1.57 2.12
CA ALA A 132 -3.76 -0.80 1.55
C ALA A 132 -3.30 0.53 0.94
N VAL A 133 -2.38 1.26 1.58
CA VAL A 133 -1.88 2.55 1.06
C VAL A 133 -1.03 2.35 -0.19
N ASN A 134 -0.20 1.31 -0.25
CA ASN A 134 0.59 1.01 -1.45
C ASN A 134 -0.31 0.55 -2.60
N LEU A 135 -1.30 -0.31 -2.33
CA LEU A 135 -2.27 -0.72 -3.33
C LEU A 135 -3.08 0.48 -3.87
N ALA A 136 -3.62 1.31 -2.97
CA ALA A 136 -4.38 2.49 -3.35
C ALA A 136 -3.52 3.48 -4.14
N GLY A 137 -2.29 3.74 -3.68
CA GLY A 137 -1.33 4.60 -4.37
C GLY A 137 -0.99 4.09 -5.76
N PHE A 138 -0.66 2.80 -5.88
CA PHE A 138 -0.37 2.15 -7.16
C PHE A 138 -1.54 2.34 -8.13
N VAL A 139 -2.76 1.98 -7.72
CA VAL A 139 -3.97 2.10 -8.55
C VAL A 139 -4.28 3.56 -8.89
N LEU A 140 -4.22 4.48 -7.93
CA LEU A 140 -4.54 5.88 -8.16
C LEU A 140 -3.58 6.51 -9.17
N LEU A 141 -2.29 6.23 -9.04
CA LEU A 141 -1.28 6.78 -9.94
C LEU A 141 -1.37 6.13 -11.33
N THR A 142 -1.41 4.79 -11.41
CA THR A 142 -1.29 4.06 -12.69
C THR A 142 -2.61 3.87 -13.45
N GLU A 143 -3.75 3.86 -12.76
CA GLU A 143 -5.04 3.59 -13.42
C GLU A 143 -5.93 4.83 -13.54
N ILE A 144 -5.77 5.81 -12.64
CA ILE A 144 -6.73 6.91 -12.50
C ILE A 144 -6.14 8.27 -12.90
N PHE A 145 -5.05 8.70 -12.26
CA PHE A 145 -4.52 10.06 -12.39
C PHE A 145 -3.44 10.20 -13.47
N TYR A 146 -2.49 9.28 -13.52
CA TYR A 146 -1.35 9.34 -14.43
C TYR A 146 -1.14 7.99 -15.12
N PRO A 147 -2.12 7.56 -15.94
CA PRO A 147 -1.98 6.30 -16.64
C PRO A 147 -0.78 6.33 -17.59
N PRO A 148 0.19 5.42 -17.41
CA PRO A 148 1.41 5.40 -18.20
C PRO A 148 1.06 5.12 -19.66
N LYS A 149 1.80 5.78 -20.55
CA LYS A 149 1.66 5.66 -21.99
C LYS A 149 2.70 4.69 -22.55
N PRO A 150 2.46 4.12 -23.73
CA PRO A 150 3.43 3.23 -24.38
C PRO A 150 4.83 3.87 -24.54
N GLU A 151 4.89 5.18 -24.76
CA GLU A 151 6.15 5.93 -24.88
C GLU A 151 6.96 6.09 -23.58
N ASP A 152 6.37 5.87 -22.40
CA ASP A 152 7.03 6.12 -21.12
C ASP A 152 8.02 5.00 -20.71
N GLY A 153 8.14 3.93 -21.51
CA GLY A 153 8.94 2.75 -21.18
C GLY A 153 8.48 2.04 -19.90
N TRP A 154 7.24 2.30 -19.49
CA TRP A 154 6.66 1.78 -18.26
C TRP A 154 6.21 0.34 -18.42
N ASP A 155 6.80 -0.55 -17.63
CA ASP A 155 6.38 -1.95 -17.54
C ASP A 155 5.63 -2.20 -16.23
N GLN A 156 4.34 -2.49 -16.34
CA GLN A 156 3.50 -2.77 -15.20
C GLN A 156 4.00 -3.93 -14.37
N GLU A 157 4.39 -5.03 -15.02
CA GLU A 157 4.72 -6.26 -14.32
C GLU A 157 5.93 -6.04 -13.42
N THR A 158 6.95 -5.37 -13.96
CA THR A 158 8.12 -4.93 -13.21
C THR A 158 7.76 -3.98 -12.07
N GLU A 159 6.93 -2.97 -12.28
CA GLU A 159 6.56 -2.00 -11.24
C GLU A 159 5.71 -2.63 -10.12
N LEU A 160 4.80 -3.52 -10.50
CA LEU A 160 4.00 -4.30 -9.56
C LEU A 160 4.91 -5.18 -8.69
N LYS A 161 5.85 -5.91 -9.31
CA LYS A 161 6.82 -6.73 -8.61
C LYS A 161 7.67 -5.91 -7.63
N ARG A 162 8.19 -4.74 -8.06
CA ARG A 162 8.94 -3.82 -7.19
C ARG A 162 8.12 -3.37 -5.98
N THR A 163 6.85 -3.03 -6.20
CA THR A 163 5.92 -2.63 -5.14
C THR A 163 5.68 -3.75 -4.14
N ILE A 164 5.46 -4.97 -4.63
CA ILE A 164 5.24 -6.15 -3.78
C ILE A 164 6.49 -6.48 -2.96
N GLU A 165 7.67 -6.49 -3.59
CA GLU A 165 8.94 -6.71 -2.89
C GLU A 165 9.20 -5.65 -1.82
N PHE A 166 8.89 -4.38 -2.12
CA PHE A 166 9.00 -3.29 -1.15
C PHE A 166 8.12 -3.54 0.09
N ILE A 167 6.85 -3.90 -0.12
CA ILE A 167 5.93 -4.20 0.98
C ILE A 167 6.39 -5.44 1.74
N ALA A 168 6.72 -6.53 1.06
CA ALA A 168 7.10 -7.79 1.68
C ALA A 168 8.37 -7.64 2.53
N ARG A 169 9.41 -6.98 2.00
CA ARG A 169 10.62 -6.67 2.77
C ARG A 169 10.36 -5.72 3.94
N GLY A 170 9.51 -4.71 3.75
CA GLY A 170 9.13 -3.78 4.81
C GLY A 170 8.33 -4.42 5.95
N LEU A 171 7.58 -5.49 5.66
CA LEU A 171 6.82 -6.25 6.63
C LEU A 171 7.59 -7.43 7.24
N ALA A 172 8.66 -7.89 6.60
CA ALA A 172 9.44 -9.03 7.04
C ALA A 172 10.02 -8.83 8.46
N PRO A 173 10.20 -9.90 9.26
CA PRO A 173 10.94 -9.81 10.52
C PRO A 173 12.34 -9.26 10.29
N LYS A 174 12.81 -8.39 11.20
CA LYS A 174 14.21 -7.94 11.15
C LYS A 174 15.12 -9.14 11.37
N ILE A 175 16.06 -9.34 10.45
CA ILE A 175 17.22 -10.19 10.71
C ILE A 175 18.00 -9.46 11.81
N GLN A 176 18.12 -10.07 13.00
CA GLN A 176 18.98 -9.53 14.04
C GLN A 176 20.42 -9.58 13.51
N GLU A 177 20.94 -8.44 13.06
CA GLU A 177 22.38 -8.28 12.88
C GLU A 177 23.00 -8.40 14.27
N VAL A 178 23.70 -9.52 14.53
CA VAL A 178 24.61 -9.63 15.66
C VAL A 178 25.60 -8.47 15.52
N PRO A 179 25.74 -7.58 16.52
CA PRO A 179 26.68 -6.47 16.41
C PRO A 179 28.06 -7.05 16.11
N ALA A 180 28.66 -6.63 14.99
CA ALA A 180 30.02 -6.99 14.66
C ALA A 180 30.90 -6.69 15.89
N PRO A 181 31.77 -7.63 16.33
CA PRO A 181 32.59 -7.40 17.51
C PRO A 181 33.40 -6.14 17.28
N VAL A 182 33.21 -5.14 18.15
CA VAL A 182 33.94 -3.88 18.10
C VAL A 182 35.42 -4.20 18.19
N LEU A 183 36.11 -4.19 17.04
CA LEU A 183 37.55 -4.31 16.96
C LEU A 183 38.14 -3.08 17.64
N LYS A 184 38.53 -3.22 18.91
CA LYS A 184 39.29 -2.21 19.64
C LYS A 184 40.51 -1.84 18.78
N PRO A 185 40.76 -0.54 18.51
CA PRO A 185 41.91 -0.15 17.70
C PRO A 185 43.19 -0.66 18.37
N LYS A 186 43.95 -1.50 17.66
CA LYS A 186 45.29 -1.93 18.07
C LYS A 186 46.12 -0.68 18.32
N LYS A 187 46.56 -0.47 19.56
CA LYS A 187 47.52 0.58 19.92
C LYS A 187 48.73 0.47 18.97
N LYS A 188 49.04 1.54 18.23
CA LYS A 188 50.25 1.62 17.41
C LYS A 188 51.48 1.34 18.30
N PRO A 189 52.47 0.57 17.84
CA PRO A 189 53.71 0.40 18.59
C PRO A 189 54.40 1.76 18.74
N THR A 190 54.73 2.12 19.97
CA THR A 190 55.53 3.30 20.28
C THR A 190 56.93 3.13 19.68
N VAL A 191 57.26 3.89 18.65
CA VAL A 191 58.61 3.90 18.07
C VAL A 191 59.57 4.53 19.09
N ARG A 192 60.39 3.69 19.72
CA ARG A 192 61.47 4.10 20.63
C ARG A 192 62.58 4.76 19.78
N LYS A 193 62.70 6.08 19.85
CA LYS A 193 63.85 6.80 19.27
C LYS A 193 65.11 6.42 20.04
N THR A 194 66.01 5.68 19.41
CA THR A 194 67.39 5.45 19.88
C THR A 194 68.18 6.75 19.67
N ALA A 195 68.61 7.38 20.77
CA ALA A 195 69.50 8.53 20.73
C ALA A 195 70.95 8.04 20.54
N THR A 196 71.52 8.31 19.37
CA THR A 196 72.94 8.08 19.06
C THR A 196 73.80 9.11 19.80
N LYS A 197 74.53 8.68 20.85
CA LYS A 197 75.56 9.51 21.50
C LYS A 197 76.80 9.59 20.60
N VAL A 198 77.01 10.73 19.95
CA VAL A 198 78.29 11.08 19.33
C VAL A 198 79.23 11.62 20.40
N LYS A 199 80.29 10.87 20.70
CA LYS A 199 81.45 11.33 21.48
C LYS A 199 82.17 12.44 20.70
N LYS A 200 82.25 13.65 21.24
CA LYS A 200 83.30 14.63 20.88
C LYS A 200 84.27 14.77 22.04
N LYS A 201 85.52 14.42 21.75
CA LYS A 201 86.70 14.46 22.63
C LYS A 201 87.56 15.65 22.18
N LYS A 202 88.32 16.24 23.13
CA LYS A 202 89.35 17.30 23.03
C LYS A 202 88.81 18.75 23.16
N LYS A 203 89.49 19.68 23.86
CA LYS A 203 90.84 19.73 24.45
C LYS A 203 90.92 20.88 25.47
N ARG A 204 91.94 20.80 26.35
CA ARG A 204 92.59 21.82 27.22
C ARG A 204 92.42 23.27 26.73
N SER A 205 92.29 24.28 27.59
CA SER A 205 93.15 24.65 28.74
C SER A 205 92.41 25.59 29.68
#